data_AF-A0A939VM27-F1
#
_entry.id   AF-A0A939VM27-F1
#
_cell.length_a   1.000
_cell.length_b   1.000
_cell.length_c   1.000
_cell.angle_alpha   90.00
_cell.angle_beta   90.00
_cell.angle_gamma   90.00
#
_symmetry.space_group_name_H-M   'P 1'
#
loop_
_entity.id
_entity.type
_entity.pdbx_description
1 polymer ?
#
loop_
_entity_poly.entity_id
_entity_poly.type
_entity_poly.pdbx_seq_one_letter_code
_entity_poly.pdbx_strand_id
1 'polypeptide(L)'
;MHSKRSLRERIKSYKLGTQVVIDIILFLIFVASLLFYEIPTVRNNEVASNVFLALFTSILVSVITLTVDIIVEFNRHKNDTYLESLREFGIGNLYLDKEAVLRELFEDCDSQIWVSGYRLILTNKLKKDIHDSIVRGAKFSAVICPPWTDAFKMVYGSNEKVLDNYLQVFNAVNKARKESKKDIHQVQVVFVNKPIFSDTYRVDQHLVTGPYMHNKDEEYNMLMAKDFFSYDLVRKSRLSELIHDEYVTLYKEAYLELDWDKFGEAYNKIVNGDMREAEKIEVLKGACVEHTNINDL
;
A
#
# COMPACT_ATOMS: atom_id res chain seq x y z
N MET A 1 -8.36 -13.44 -22.16
CA MET A 1 -9.28 -13.01 -23.25
C MET A 1 -10.56 -12.45 -22.63
N HIS A 2 -10.62 -11.16 -22.31
CA HIS A 2 -11.86 -10.53 -21.88
C HIS A 2 -12.59 -9.97 -23.10
N SER A 3 -13.66 -10.64 -23.51
CA SER A 3 -14.68 -10.05 -24.38
C SER A 3 -15.14 -8.72 -23.76
N LYS A 4 -15.12 -7.64 -24.54
CA LYS A 4 -15.74 -6.35 -24.15
C LYS A 4 -17.25 -6.59 -24.01
N ARG A 5 -17.68 -7.06 -22.84
CA ARG A 5 -19.11 -7.18 -22.51
C ARG A 5 -19.75 -5.81 -22.71
N SER A 6 -20.80 -5.76 -23.53
CA SER A 6 -21.53 -4.53 -23.83
C SER A 6 -22.19 -3.97 -22.57
N LEU A 7 -22.47 -2.66 -22.51
CA LEU A 7 -23.11 -2.02 -21.34
C LEU A 7 -24.40 -2.75 -20.93
N ARG A 8 -25.18 -3.23 -21.90
CA ARG A 8 -26.42 -3.98 -21.69
C ARG A 8 -26.20 -5.33 -21.01
N GLU A 9 -25.12 -6.03 -21.35
CA GLU A 9 -24.74 -7.29 -20.71
C GLU A 9 -24.28 -7.07 -19.26
N ARG A 10 -23.59 -5.95 -18.99
CA ARG A 10 -23.15 -5.57 -17.65
C ARG A 10 -24.33 -5.22 -16.74
N ILE A 11 -25.28 -4.42 -17.23
CA ILE A 11 -26.52 -4.09 -16.51
C ILE A 11 -27.33 -5.35 -16.21
N LYS A 12 -27.41 -6.29 -17.17
CA LYS A 12 -28.11 -7.57 -16.97
C LYS A 12 -27.38 -8.48 -15.97
N SER A 13 -26.05 -8.54 -15.99
CA SER A 13 -25.29 -9.35 -15.02
C SER A 13 -25.35 -8.80 -13.61
N TYR A 14 -25.46 -7.48 -13.43
CA TYR A 14 -25.57 -6.84 -12.13
C TYR A 14 -26.99 -6.79 -11.57
N LYS A 15 -27.96 -7.47 -12.22
CA LYS A 15 -29.39 -7.46 -11.84
C LYS A 15 -30.05 -6.07 -11.77
N LEU A 16 -29.39 -5.03 -12.29
CA LEU A 16 -29.90 -3.64 -12.37
C LEU A 16 -30.97 -3.45 -13.45
N GLY A 17 -31.30 -4.50 -14.21
CA GLY A 17 -32.22 -4.43 -15.35
C GLY A 17 -33.60 -3.91 -14.98
N THR A 18 -34.13 -4.26 -13.80
CA THR A 18 -35.46 -3.80 -13.35
C THR A 18 -35.46 -2.31 -13.03
N GLN A 19 -34.46 -1.81 -12.30
CA GLN A 19 -34.33 -0.39 -11.97
C GLN A 19 -34.14 0.47 -13.23
N VAL A 20 -33.29 0.03 -14.17
CA VAL A 20 -33.07 0.74 -15.44
C VAL A 20 -34.33 0.82 -16.29
N VAL A 21 -35.14 -0.25 -16.33
CA VAL A 21 -36.42 -0.23 -17.05
C VAL A 21 -37.42 0.72 -16.40
N ILE A 22 -37.50 0.73 -15.06
CA ILE A 22 -38.37 1.65 -14.31
C ILE A 22 -37.96 3.11 -14.57
N ASP A 23 -36.66 3.39 -14.54
CA ASP A 23 -36.11 4.74 -14.80
C ASP A 23 -36.39 5.22 -16.23
N ILE A 24 -36.23 4.35 -17.24
CA ILE A 24 -36.61 4.64 -18.63
C ILE A 24 -38.11 4.93 -18.75
N ILE A 25 -38.97 4.14 -18.08
CA ILE A 25 -40.42 4.35 -18.10
C ILE A 25 -40.77 5.70 -17.47
N LEU A 26 -40.19 6.03 -16.31
CA LEU A 26 -40.42 7.31 -15.63
C LEU A 26 -39.93 8.50 -16.47
N PHE A 27 -38.79 8.36 -17.15
CA PHE A 27 -38.28 9.36 -18.07
C PHE A 27 -39.22 9.56 -19.27
N LEU A 28 -39.78 8.48 -19.84
CA LEU A 28 -40.77 8.58 -20.91
C LEU A 28 -42.06 9.23 -20.43
N ILE A 29 -42.53 8.92 -19.22
CA ILE A 29 -43.71 9.56 -18.62
C ILE A 29 -43.43 11.05 -18.38
N PHE A 30 -42.23 11.42 -17.94
CA PHE A 30 -41.81 12.80 -17.78
C PHE A 30 -41.88 13.56 -19.12
N VAL A 31 -41.26 13.02 -20.17
CA VAL A 31 -41.26 13.64 -21.51
C VAL A 31 -42.67 13.74 -22.07
N ALA A 32 -43.48 12.68 -21.98
CA ALA A 32 -44.86 12.68 -22.44
C ALA A 32 -45.68 13.74 -21.70
N SER A 33 -45.55 13.79 -20.38
CA SER A 33 -46.23 14.80 -19.58
C SER A 33 -45.81 16.21 -20.04
N LEU A 34 -44.53 16.44 -20.36
CA LEU A 34 -44.00 17.77 -20.71
C LEU A 34 -44.59 18.24 -22.05
N LEU A 35 -44.75 17.31 -22.99
CA LEU A 35 -45.46 17.56 -24.25
C LEU A 35 -46.95 17.87 -24.02
N PHE A 36 -47.61 17.23 -23.03
CA PHE A 36 -49.01 17.53 -22.68
C PHE A 36 -49.19 18.91 -22.06
N TYR A 37 -48.21 19.39 -21.28
CA TYR A 37 -48.26 20.72 -20.70
C TYR A 37 -48.19 21.85 -21.74
N GLU A 38 -47.50 21.64 -22.85
CA GLU A 38 -47.42 22.62 -23.95
C GLU A 38 -48.73 22.74 -24.75
N ILE A 39 -49.73 21.89 -24.51
CA ILE A 39 -51.03 21.98 -25.16
C ILE A 39 -51.76 23.25 -24.66
N PRO A 40 -52.18 24.17 -25.55
CA PRO A 40 -52.78 25.45 -25.16
C PRO A 40 -53.99 25.33 -24.22
N THR A 41 -54.80 24.28 -24.40
CA THR A 41 -55.98 23.98 -23.58
C THR A 41 -55.63 23.66 -22.13
N VAL A 42 -54.45 23.07 -21.88
CA VAL A 42 -53.96 22.71 -20.55
C VAL A 42 -53.22 23.89 -19.93
N ARG A 43 -52.38 24.57 -20.72
CA ARG A 43 -51.60 25.73 -20.28
C ARG A 43 -52.47 26.92 -19.86
N ASN A 44 -53.62 27.12 -20.50
CA ASN A 44 -54.54 28.22 -20.18
C ASN A 44 -55.48 27.90 -18.99
N ASN A 45 -55.41 26.70 -18.42
CA ASN A 45 -56.18 26.32 -17.23
C ASN A 45 -55.25 26.30 -16.01
N GLU A 46 -55.44 27.26 -15.11
CA GLU A 46 -54.58 27.50 -13.94
C GLU A 46 -54.48 26.27 -13.00
N VAL A 47 -55.58 25.54 -12.81
CA VAL A 47 -55.61 24.33 -11.97
C VAL A 47 -54.86 23.19 -12.65
N ALA A 48 -55.11 22.96 -13.95
CA ALA A 48 -54.43 21.90 -14.69
C ALA A 48 -52.92 22.17 -14.77
N SER A 49 -52.53 23.40 -15.11
CA SER A 49 -51.13 23.84 -15.22
C SER A 49 -50.34 23.59 -13.92
N ASN A 50 -50.89 23.96 -12.76
CA ASN A 50 -50.23 23.74 -11.46
C ASN A 50 -50.11 22.26 -11.08
N VAL A 51 -51.13 21.44 -11.39
CA VAL A 51 -51.10 19.99 -11.15
C VAL A 51 -50.04 19.31 -12.02
N PHE A 52 -49.96 19.66 -13.31
CA PHE A 52 -48.94 19.15 -14.20
C PHE A 52 -47.52 19.59 -13.77
N LEU A 53 -47.36 20.83 -13.30
CA LEU A 53 -46.08 21.33 -12.78
C LEU A 53 -45.58 20.57 -11.54
N ALA A 54 -46.47 20.30 -10.58
CA ALA A 54 -46.14 19.49 -9.41
C ALA A 54 -45.81 18.03 -9.80
N LEU A 55 -46.52 17.48 -10.78
CA LEU A 55 -46.28 16.15 -11.30
C LEU A 55 -44.93 16.06 -12.03
N PHE A 56 -44.54 17.09 -12.80
CA PHE A 56 -43.21 17.16 -13.43
C PHE A 56 -42.08 17.10 -12.44
N THR A 57 -42.15 17.97 -11.44
CA THR A 57 -41.10 18.10 -10.44
C THR A 57 -40.95 16.80 -9.65
N SER A 58 -42.06 16.14 -9.28
CA SER A 58 -42.03 14.85 -8.61
C SER A 58 -41.43 13.72 -9.47
N ILE A 59 -41.78 13.65 -10.77
CA ILE A 59 -41.25 12.61 -11.66
C ILE A 59 -39.77 12.87 -11.96
N LEU A 60 -39.37 14.13 -12.19
CA LEU A 60 -37.99 14.49 -12.47
C LEU A 60 -37.07 14.13 -11.29
N VAL A 61 -37.49 14.44 -10.06
CA VAL A 61 -36.75 14.04 -8.86
C VAL A 61 -36.61 12.52 -8.78
N SER A 62 -37.68 11.78 -9.08
CA SER A 62 -37.65 10.31 -9.06
C SER A 62 -36.68 9.73 -10.09
N VAL A 63 -36.65 10.28 -11.32
CA VAL A 63 -35.70 9.88 -12.37
C VAL A 63 -34.25 10.17 -11.94
N ILE A 64 -33.98 11.37 -11.42
CA ILE A 64 -32.63 11.75 -10.98
C ILE A 64 -32.15 10.82 -9.85
N THR A 65 -32.98 10.58 -8.84
CA THR A 65 -32.61 9.70 -7.72
C THR A 65 -32.35 8.27 -8.19
N LEU A 66 -33.24 7.71 -9.02
CA LEU A 66 -33.05 6.35 -9.57
C LEU A 66 -31.81 6.25 -10.46
N THR A 67 -31.55 7.27 -11.29
CA THR A 67 -30.33 7.33 -12.11
C THR A 67 -29.08 7.33 -11.23
N VAL A 68 -29.06 8.11 -10.15
CA VAL A 68 -27.94 8.16 -9.19
C VAL A 68 -27.76 6.82 -8.50
N ASP A 69 -28.84 6.20 -8.02
CA ASP A 69 -28.78 4.88 -7.36
C ASP A 69 -28.24 3.81 -8.31
N ILE A 70 -28.71 3.78 -9.57
CA ILE A 70 -28.20 2.86 -10.60
C ILE A 70 -26.70 3.09 -10.84
N ILE A 71 -26.24 4.34 -10.91
CA ILE A 71 -24.81 4.67 -11.10
C ILE A 71 -23.98 4.19 -9.90
N VAL A 72 -24.46 4.43 -8.68
CA VAL A 72 -23.77 4.02 -7.45
C VAL A 72 -23.69 2.50 -7.37
N GLU A 73 -24.79 1.79 -7.62
CA GLU A 73 -24.86 0.33 -7.54
C GLU A 73 -24.06 -0.32 -8.68
N PHE A 74 -24.07 0.27 -9.88
CA PHE A 74 -23.22 -0.15 -11.00
C PHE A 74 -21.72 0.00 -10.69
N ASN A 75 -21.32 1.13 -10.11
CA ASN A 75 -19.93 1.36 -9.70
C ASN A 75 -19.50 0.42 -8.57
N ARG A 76 -20.40 0.16 -7.61
CA ARG A 76 -20.16 -0.80 -6.52
C ARG A 76 -19.95 -2.22 -7.05
N HIS A 77 -20.81 -2.71 -7.93
CA HIS A 77 -20.64 -4.04 -8.54
C HIS A 77 -19.38 -4.17 -9.39
N LYS A 78 -18.99 -3.09 -10.09
CA LYS A 78 -17.71 -3.04 -10.81
C LYS A 78 -16.52 -3.15 -9.85
N ASN A 79 -16.59 -2.51 -8.69
CA ASN A 79 -15.56 -2.59 -7.65
C ASN A 79 -15.53 -3.98 -7.01
N ASP A 80 -16.68 -4.60 -6.73
CA ASP A 80 -16.75 -5.95 -6.15
C ASP A 80 -16.13 -7.00 -7.09
N THR A 81 -16.44 -6.94 -8.39
CA THR A 81 -15.83 -7.84 -9.40
C THR A 81 -14.32 -7.64 -9.50
N TYR A 82 -13.85 -6.39 -9.36
CA TYR A 82 -12.43 -6.07 -9.34
C TYR A 82 -11.75 -6.65 -8.08
N LEU A 83 -12.38 -6.52 -6.91
CA LEU A 83 -11.88 -7.09 -5.65
C LEU A 83 -11.86 -8.63 -5.67
N GLU A 84 -12.87 -9.27 -6.26
CA GLU A 84 -12.88 -10.73 -6.48
C GLU A 84 -11.71 -11.17 -7.37
N SER A 85 -11.48 -10.47 -8.49
CA SER A 85 -10.36 -10.77 -9.38
C SER A 85 -9.01 -10.57 -8.69
N LEU A 86 -8.87 -9.55 -7.84
CA LEU A 86 -7.64 -9.33 -7.06
C LEU A 86 -7.40 -10.44 -6.03
N ARG A 87 -8.46 -10.93 -5.37
CA ARG A 87 -8.38 -12.07 -4.46
C ARG A 87 -7.95 -13.35 -5.18
N GLU A 88 -8.42 -13.57 -6.41
CA GLU A 88 -7.94 -14.68 -7.26
C GLU A 88 -6.44 -14.58 -7.56
N PHE A 89 -5.90 -13.36 -7.71
CA PHE A 89 -4.46 -13.11 -7.84
C PHE A 89 -3.68 -13.21 -6.52
N GLY A 90 -4.37 -13.41 -5.40
CA GLY A 90 -3.75 -13.51 -4.07
C GLY A 90 -3.61 -12.18 -3.34
N ILE A 91 -4.27 -11.11 -3.79
CA ILE A 91 -4.33 -9.82 -3.11
C ILE A 91 -5.60 -9.78 -2.25
N GLY A 92 -5.43 -9.80 -0.93
CA GLY A 92 -6.53 -9.79 0.03
C GLY A 92 -7.20 -8.44 0.13
N ASN A 93 -6.40 -7.39 0.34
CA ASN A 93 -6.82 -6.00 0.49
C ASN A 93 -5.82 -5.06 -0.19
N LEU A 94 -6.32 -3.90 -0.66
CA LEU A 94 -5.52 -2.78 -1.14
C LEU A 94 -5.56 -1.65 -0.13
N TYR A 95 -4.41 -1.06 0.15
CA TYR A 95 -4.24 0.03 1.09
C TYR A 95 -3.53 1.20 0.43
N LEU A 96 -4.05 2.39 0.67
CA LEU A 96 -3.46 3.66 0.24
C LEU A 96 -2.41 4.17 1.23
N ASP A 97 -2.54 3.78 2.50
CA ASP A 97 -1.61 4.16 3.56
C ASP A 97 -0.92 2.93 4.15
N LYS A 98 0.26 2.61 3.62
CA LYS A 98 1.10 1.51 4.12
C LYS A 98 1.51 1.73 5.58
N GLU A 99 1.75 2.98 5.99
CA GLU A 99 2.22 3.29 7.33
C GLU A 99 1.15 2.95 8.36
N ALA A 100 -0.10 3.39 8.12
CA ALA A 100 -1.22 3.11 9.00
C ALA A 100 -1.46 1.60 9.17
N VAL A 101 -1.44 0.84 8.07
CA VAL A 101 -1.63 -0.62 8.10
C VAL A 101 -0.54 -1.30 8.90
N LEU A 102 0.73 -0.91 8.69
CA LEU A 102 1.83 -1.50 9.44
C LEU A 102 1.76 -1.15 10.92
N ARG A 103 1.32 0.05 11.31
CA ARG A 103 1.08 0.39 12.72
C ARG A 103 0.08 -0.56 13.35
N GLU A 104 -1.08 -0.74 12.72
CA GLU A 104 -2.12 -1.66 13.19
C GLU A 104 -1.58 -3.08 13.33
N LEU A 105 -0.85 -3.58 12.32
CA LEU A 105 -0.24 -4.92 12.38
C LEU A 105 0.82 -5.03 13.48
N PHE A 106 1.58 -3.96 13.75
CA PHE A 106 2.56 -3.97 14.82
C PHE A 106 1.94 -3.91 16.21
N GLU A 107 0.68 -3.49 16.41
CA GLU A 107 0.09 -3.40 17.75
C GLU A 107 0.06 -4.77 18.47
N ASP A 108 -0.22 -5.82 17.71
CA ASP A 108 -0.35 -7.20 18.23
C ASP A 108 0.81 -8.11 17.84
N CYS A 109 1.87 -7.58 17.21
CA CYS A 109 2.97 -8.41 16.71
C CYS A 109 3.86 -8.95 17.83
N ASP A 110 3.99 -10.28 17.88
CA ASP A 110 4.77 -11.01 18.88
C ASP A 110 5.66 -12.15 18.32
N SER A 111 5.54 -12.50 17.04
CA SER A 111 6.22 -13.67 16.47
C SER A 111 7.37 -13.27 15.54
N GLN A 112 7.09 -12.54 14.44
CA GLN A 112 8.14 -12.20 13.47
C GLN A 112 7.84 -10.93 12.69
N ILE A 113 8.92 -10.21 12.41
CA ILE A 113 8.99 -9.10 11.48
C ILE A 113 10.10 -9.41 10.50
N TRP A 114 9.79 -9.39 9.22
CA TRP A 114 10.84 -9.29 8.21
C TRP A 114 10.64 -8.02 7.37
N VAL A 115 11.72 -7.53 6.77
CA VAL A 115 11.67 -6.35 5.91
C VAL A 115 12.55 -6.62 4.69
N SER A 116 12.04 -6.33 3.50
CA SER A 116 12.86 -6.22 2.30
C SER A 116 12.45 -4.98 1.51
N GLY A 117 13.42 -4.15 1.22
CA GLY A 117 13.20 -2.90 0.50
C GLY A 117 13.75 -1.71 1.24
N TYR A 118 13.31 -0.53 0.82
CA TYR A 118 13.94 0.70 1.21
C TYR A 118 13.10 1.53 2.18
N ARG A 119 11.76 1.56 2.09
CA ARG A 119 11.01 2.72 2.60
C ARG A 119 10.82 2.83 4.11
N LEU A 120 10.54 1.75 4.85
CA LEU A 120 10.26 1.87 6.29
C LEU A 120 11.49 2.28 7.08
N ILE A 121 12.63 1.66 6.77
CA ILE A 121 13.88 1.96 7.45
C ILE A 121 14.31 3.40 7.12
N LEU A 122 13.85 3.91 5.97
CA LEU A 122 14.04 5.28 5.52
C LEU A 122 13.06 6.31 6.08
N THR A 123 11.97 5.93 6.74
CA THR A 123 11.03 6.94 7.28
C THR A 123 11.17 7.13 8.77
N ASN A 124 11.77 6.18 9.51
CA ASN A 124 12.02 6.26 10.96
C ASN A 124 10.74 6.47 11.82
N LYS A 125 9.56 6.57 11.20
CA LYS A 125 8.28 6.79 11.85
C LYS A 125 7.77 5.57 12.59
N LEU A 126 8.14 4.37 12.11
CA LEU A 126 7.73 3.09 12.68
C LEU A 126 8.75 2.49 13.63
N LYS A 127 9.82 3.23 13.98
CA LYS A 127 10.90 2.72 14.85
C LYS A 127 10.39 2.26 16.22
N LYS A 128 9.38 2.96 16.76
CA LYS A 128 8.81 2.66 18.07
C LYS A 128 7.97 1.39 17.99
N ASP A 129 7.15 1.27 16.96
CA ASP A 129 6.31 0.11 16.72
C ASP A 129 7.16 -1.17 16.50
N ILE A 130 8.28 -1.04 15.77
CA ILE A 130 9.28 -2.11 15.61
C ILE A 130 9.93 -2.47 16.95
N HIS A 131 10.38 -1.46 17.71
CA HIS A 131 10.98 -1.65 19.03
C HIS A 131 10.04 -2.44 19.95
N ASP A 132 8.80 -1.98 20.09
CA ASP A 132 7.82 -2.56 21.01
C ASP A 132 7.46 -3.99 20.60
N SER A 133 7.40 -4.28 19.30
CA SER A 133 7.17 -5.64 18.78
C SER A 133 8.31 -6.60 19.10
N ILE A 134 9.56 -6.15 18.96
CA ILE A 134 10.73 -6.97 19.34
C ILE A 134 10.73 -7.21 20.85
N VAL A 135 10.42 -6.19 21.67
CA VAL A 135 10.32 -6.33 23.13
C VAL A 135 9.21 -7.32 23.52
N ARG A 136 8.07 -7.32 22.82
CA ARG A 136 6.98 -8.29 23.04
C ARG A 136 7.37 -9.74 22.75
N GLY A 137 8.28 -9.97 21.80
CA GLY A 137 8.70 -11.32 21.46
C GLY A 137 9.08 -11.52 20.00
N ALA A 138 8.78 -10.57 19.12
CA ALA A 138 8.99 -10.77 17.69
C ALA A 138 10.48 -10.96 17.35
N LYS A 139 10.77 -11.88 16.45
CA LYS A 139 12.06 -11.91 15.73
C LYS A 139 12.08 -10.78 14.69
N PHE A 140 13.24 -10.23 14.40
CA PHE A 140 13.39 -9.17 13.40
C PHE A 140 14.46 -9.54 12.39
N SER A 141 14.14 -9.45 11.10
CA SER A 141 15.14 -9.65 10.04
C SER A 141 14.94 -8.67 8.89
N ALA A 142 15.96 -7.91 8.52
CA ALA A 142 15.89 -6.97 7.41
C ALA A 142 16.91 -7.29 6.31
N VAL A 143 16.47 -7.27 5.05
CA VAL A 143 17.31 -7.37 3.86
C VAL A 143 17.28 -6.03 3.14
N ILE A 144 18.42 -5.36 3.08
CA ILE A 144 18.50 -3.96 2.65
C ILE A 144 19.61 -3.80 1.61
N CYS A 145 19.39 -2.93 0.63
CA CYS A 145 20.48 -2.49 -0.22
C CYS A 145 21.09 -1.20 0.36
N PRO A 146 22.35 -1.22 0.83
CA PRO A 146 22.90 -0.15 1.64
C PRO A 146 23.38 1.04 0.81
N PRO A 147 23.49 2.24 1.42
CA PRO A 147 23.70 3.50 0.69
C PRO A 147 25.07 3.64 0.02
N TRP A 148 26.04 2.78 0.36
CA TRP A 148 27.37 2.76 -0.27
C TRP A 148 27.43 1.98 -1.57
N THR A 149 26.38 1.25 -1.95
CA THR A 149 26.38 0.43 -3.18
C THR A 149 25.95 1.24 -4.40
N ASP A 150 26.44 0.85 -5.57
CA ASP A 150 25.99 1.46 -6.82
C ASP A 150 24.53 1.10 -7.13
N ALA A 151 24.08 -0.08 -6.71
CA ALA A 151 22.67 -0.47 -6.77
C ALA A 151 21.76 0.53 -6.02
N PHE A 152 22.17 1.00 -4.84
CA PHE A 152 21.43 2.03 -4.11
C PHE A 152 21.43 3.37 -4.87
N LYS A 153 22.59 3.81 -5.38
CA LYS A 153 22.71 5.06 -6.15
C LYS A 153 21.89 5.04 -7.44
N MET A 154 21.70 3.87 -8.07
CA MET A 154 20.84 3.74 -9.25
C MET A 154 19.37 4.04 -8.93
N VAL A 155 18.94 3.70 -7.71
CA VAL A 155 17.54 3.83 -7.27
C VAL A 155 17.27 5.22 -6.69
N TYR A 156 18.20 5.76 -5.89
CA TYR A 156 18.03 6.99 -5.12
C TYR A 156 18.83 8.19 -5.64
N GLY A 157 19.71 7.98 -6.60
CA GLY A 157 20.72 8.97 -7.00
C GLY A 157 21.77 9.19 -5.90
N SER A 158 22.64 10.17 -6.13
CA SER A 158 23.78 10.47 -5.24
C SER A 158 23.48 11.49 -4.13
N ASN A 159 22.26 12.05 -4.09
CA ASN A 159 21.95 13.24 -3.29
C ASN A 159 20.98 13.00 -2.13
N GLU A 160 20.45 11.78 -1.98
CA GLU A 160 19.48 11.50 -0.92
C GLU A 160 20.13 11.21 0.44
N LYS A 161 19.80 12.05 1.42
CA LYS A 161 20.28 11.94 2.80
C LYS A 161 19.45 10.97 3.62
N VAL A 162 19.69 9.68 3.43
CA VAL A 162 18.87 8.62 4.00
C VAL A 162 19.42 7.97 5.26
N LEU A 163 20.72 8.14 5.50
CA LEU A 163 21.47 7.36 6.48
C LEU A 163 20.98 7.59 7.92
N ASP A 164 20.57 8.81 8.24
CA ASP A 164 20.09 9.15 9.58
C ASP A 164 18.83 8.36 9.95
N ASN A 165 18.00 7.98 8.97
CA ASN A 165 16.83 7.13 9.22
C ASN A 165 17.24 5.69 9.52
N TYR A 166 18.19 5.14 8.74
CA TYR A 166 18.78 3.83 9.02
C TYR A 166 19.37 3.78 10.42
N LEU A 167 20.19 4.76 10.79
CA LEU A 167 20.81 4.83 12.12
C LEU A 167 19.78 4.86 13.25
N GLN A 168 18.69 5.63 13.10
CA GLN A 168 17.66 5.71 14.14
C GLN A 168 16.85 4.42 14.26
N VAL A 169 16.52 3.77 13.15
CA VAL A 169 15.80 2.49 13.17
C VAL A 169 16.68 1.39 13.73
N PHE A 170 17.92 1.26 13.26
CA PHE A 170 18.86 0.27 13.79
C PHE A 170 19.17 0.49 15.27
N ASN A 171 19.23 1.74 15.74
CA ASN A 171 19.36 2.02 17.17
C ASN A 171 18.13 1.56 17.97
N ALA A 172 16.92 1.80 17.47
CA ALA A 172 15.70 1.29 18.10
C ALA A 172 15.69 -0.25 18.15
N VAL A 173 16.08 -0.92 17.06
CA VAL A 173 16.22 -2.37 17.00
C VAL A 173 17.28 -2.88 17.98
N ASN A 174 18.45 -2.26 18.04
CA ASN A 174 19.53 -2.66 18.96
C ASN A 174 19.14 -2.47 20.43
N LYS A 175 18.40 -1.40 20.76
CA LYS A 175 17.84 -1.21 22.10
C LYS A 175 16.86 -2.33 22.46
N ALA A 176 15.90 -2.60 21.57
CA ALA A 176 14.93 -3.66 21.78
C ALA A 176 15.60 -5.04 21.92
N ARG A 177 16.62 -5.34 21.12
CA ARG A 177 17.47 -6.56 21.24
C ARG A 177 18.05 -6.70 22.64
N LYS A 178 18.66 -5.63 23.17
CA LYS A 178 19.29 -5.62 24.50
C LYS A 178 18.26 -5.78 25.62
N GLU A 179 17.13 -5.08 25.52
CA GLU A 179 16.04 -5.14 26.51
C GLU A 179 15.39 -6.53 26.57
N SER A 180 15.12 -7.13 25.40
CA SER A 180 14.53 -8.46 25.27
C SER A 180 15.55 -9.62 25.39
N LYS A 181 16.84 -9.30 25.57
CA LYS A 181 17.95 -10.27 25.63
C LYS A 181 18.00 -11.23 24.43
N LYS A 182 17.59 -10.75 23.25
CA LYS A 182 17.62 -11.51 22.01
C LYS A 182 19.04 -11.63 21.47
N ASP A 183 19.35 -12.80 20.92
CA ASP A 183 20.65 -13.06 20.29
C ASP A 183 20.71 -12.52 18.84
N ILE A 184 21.86 -12.72 18.21
CA ILE A 184 22.12 -12.29 16.82
C ILE A 184 21.31 -13.08 15.78
N HIS A 185 20.76 -14.25 16.10
CA HIS A 185 19.93 -15.05 15.19
C HIS A 185 18.46 -14.65 15.25
N GLN A 186 18.05 -13.97 16.31
CA GLN A 186 16.69 -13.47 16.47
C GLN A 186 16.49 -12.03 15.94
N VAL A 187 17.58 -11.29 15.78
CA VAL A 187 17.57 -9.90 15.31
C VAL A 187 18.70 -9.72 14.30
N GLN A 188 18.37 -9.63 13.02
CA GLN A 188 19.33 -9.61 11.91
C GLN A 188 19.08 -8.44 10.95
N VAL A 189 20.17 -7.85 10.46
CA VAL A 189 20.13 -6.89 9.35
C VAL A 189 21.23 -7.29 8.39
N VAL A 190 20.84 -7.69 7.19
CA VAL A 190 21.74 -8.14 6.14
C VAL A 190 21.65 -7.21 4.92
N PHE A 191 22.76 -7.12 4.20
CA PHE A 191 22.92 -6.19 3.11
C PHE A 191 23.19 -6.90 1.79
N VAL A 192 22.48 -6.48 0.74
CA VAL A 192 22.61 -6.99 -0.63
C VAL A 192 23.15 -5.90 -1.56
N ASN A 193 23.89 -6.29 -2.59
CA ASN A 193 24.34 -5.37 -3.64
C ASN A 193 23.46 -5.50 -4.89
N LYS A 194 22.14 -5.37 -4.70
CA LYS A 194 21.13 -5.47 -5.76
C LYS A 194 20.04 -4.42 -5.54
N PRO A 195 19.45 -3.87 -6.61
CA PRO A 195 18.31 -2.97 -6.45
C PRO A 195 17.08 -3.75 -5.98
N ILE A 196 16.35 -3.20 -4.99
CA ILE A 196 15.14 -3.82 -4.41
C ILE A 196 13.91 -2.96 -4.78
N PHE A 197 13.27 -3.26 -5.90
CA PHE A 197 12.14 -2.45 -6.40
C PHE A 197 10.81 -2.72 -5.70
N SER A 198 10.80 -3.63 -4.72
CA SER A 198 9.64 -3.97 -3.91
C SER A 198 9.88 -3.51 -2.48
N ASP A 199 8.81 -3.03 -1.84
CA ASP A 199 8.86 -2.60 -0.45
C ASP A 199 7.91 -3.49 0.36
N THR A 200 8.49 -4.56 0.91
CA THR A 200 7.83 -5.75 1.45
C THR A 200 8.06 -5.90 2.95
N TYR A 201 6.96 -6.18 3.65
CA TYR A 201 6.89 -6.34 5.10
C TYR A 201 6.07 -7.57 5.41
N ARG A 202 6.54 -8.39 6.33
CA ARG A 202 5.72 -9.40 7.00
C ARG A 202 5.72 -9.07 8.45
N VAL A 203 4.52 -9.07 8.97
CA VAL A 203 4.23 -8.92 10.38
C VAL A 203 3.38 -10.14 10.71
N ASP A 204 4.02 -11.10 11.37
CA ASP A 204 3.47 -12.43 11.66
C ASP A 204 2.98 -13.19 10.43
N GLN A 205 1.67 -13.20 10.21
CA GLN A 205 1.01 -13.90 9.09
C GLN A 205 0.69 -12.98 7.92
N HIS A 206 0.76 -11.67 8.10
CA HIS A 206 0.43 -10.68 7.09
C HIS A 206 1.65 -10.38 6.24
N LEU A 207 1.45 -10.24 4.94
CA LEU A 207 2.52 -9.93 4.00
C LEU A 207 2.08 -8.72 3.17
N VAL A 208 2.54 -7.55 3.59
CA VAL A 208 2.24 -6.26 3.00
C VAL A 208 3.36 -5.89 2.04
N THR A 209 3.06 -5.80 0.75
CA THR A 209 4.04 -5.36 -0.25
C THR A 209 3.45 -4.31 -1.17
N GLY A 210 4.31 -3.56 -1.85
CA GLY A 210 3.92 -2.56 -2.82
C GLY A 210 5.12 -2.13 -3.66
N PRO A 211 4.88 -1.61 -4.87
CA PRO A 211 5.97 -1.16 -5.72
C PRO A 211 6.71 0.00 -5.06
N TYR A 212 8.02 -0.01 -5.21
CA TYR A 212 8.86 1.14 -4.94
C TYR A 212 9.14 1.85 -6.27
N MET A 213 8.66 3.09 -6.40
CA MET A 213 8.93 3.94 -7.58
C MET A 213 9.21 5.38 -7.14
N HIS A 214 10.39 5.89 -7.49
CA HIS A 214 10.66 7.33 -7.62
C HIS A 214 10.48 7.71 -9.10
N ASN A 215 9.25 8.04 -9.50
CA ASN A 215 9.04 8.70 -10.78
C ASN A 215 8.96 10.21 -10.58
N LYS A 216 9.71 10.95 -11.38
CA LYS A 216 9.44 12.37 -11.62
C LYS A 216 8.40 12.43 -12.73
N ASP A 217 7.23 12.97 -12.43
CA ASP A 217 6.31 13.40 -13.48
C ASP A 217 6.81 14.78 -13.94
N GLU A 218 6.86 15.02 -15.26
CA GLU A 218 7.30 16.30 -15.82
C GLU A 218 6.33 17.45 -15.49
N GLU A 219 5.10 17.10 -15.10
CA GLU A 219 4.00 18.04 -14.85
C GLU A 219 3.63 18.20 -13.36
N TYR A 220 3.97 17.21 -12.50
CA TYR A 220 3.65 17.22 -11.07
C TYR A 220 4.84 16.75 -10.20
N ASN A 221 5.10 17.50 -9.13
CA ASN A 221 6.13 17.20 -8.12
C ASN A 221 6.20 15.70 -7.76
N MET A 222 7.42 15.15 -7.72
CA MET A 222 7.84 13.83 -7.19
C MET A 222 6.69 12.89 -6.80
N LEU A 223 6.39 11.88 -7.62
CA LEU A 223 5.49 10.79 -7.22
C LEU A 223 6.12 10.08 -6.03
N MET A 224 5.44 10.18 -4.88
CA MET A 224 5.91 9.63 -3.62
C MET A 224 5.29 8.25 -3.48
N ALA A 225 5.97 7.31 -2.82
CA ALA A 225 5.44 5.96 -2.67
C ALA A 225 4.08 5.88 -1.90
N LYS A 226 3.55 6.99 -1.36
CA LYS A 226 2.18 7.09 -0.78
C LYS A 226 1.11 7.07 -1.88
N ASP A 227 1.53 7.31 -3.11
CA ASP A 227 0.70 7.36 -4.31
C ASP A 227 0.58 5.96 -4.95
N PHE A 228 1.20 4.93 -4.35
CA PHE A 228 1.16 3.55 -4.80
C PHE A 228 0.44 2.65 -3.79
N PHE A 229 -0.46 1.81 -4.29
CA PHE A 229 -1.18 0.84 -3.48
C PHE A 229 -0.23 -0.17 -2.86
N SER A 230 -0.44 -0.43 -1.58
CA SER A 230 0.16 -1.57 -0.87
C SER A 230 -0.90 -2.65 -0.73
N TYR A 231 -0.53 -3.91 -0.86
CA TYR A 231 -1.47 -5.02 -0.77
C TYR A 231 -1.05 -6.00 0.31
N ASP A 232 -2.02 -6.42 1.12
CA ASP A 232 -1.88 -7.59 1.99
C ASP A 232 -2.20 -8.84 1.18
N LEU A 233 -1.29 -9.80 1.19
CA LEU A 233 -1.38 -11.00 0.39
C LEU A 233 -2.16 -12.09 1.12
N VAL A 234 -3.05 -12.76 0.39
CA VAL A 234 -3.76 -13.93 0.88
C VAL A 234 -2.73 -15.00 1.23
N ARG A 235 -2.83 -15.52 2.47
CA ARG A 235 -1.94 -16.55 3.00
C ARG A 235 -1.88 -17.76 2.06
N LYS A 236 -0.66 -18.25 1.78
CA LYS A 236 -0.39 -19.39 0.87
C LYS A 236 -0.90 -19.18 -0.56
N SER A 237 -1.17 -17.95 -0.97
CA SER A 237 -1.34 -17.66 -2.39
C SER A 237 0.00 -17.84 -3.11
N ARG A 238 -0.06 -18.14 -4.42
CA ARG A 238 1.14 -18.25 -5.25
C ARG A 238 1.99 -16.97 -5.21
N LEU A 239 1.34 -15.81 -5.15
CA LEU A 239 2.02 -14.52 -5.03
C LEU A 239 2.74 -14.38 -3.68
N SER A 240 2.12 -14.80 -2.58
CA SER A 240 2.77 -14.82 -1.26
C SER A 240 4.00 -15.74 -1.21
N GLU A 241 3.94 -16.90 -1.87
CA GLU A 241 5.09 -17.81 -2.00
C GLU A 241 6.23 -17.16 -2.81
N LEU A 242 5.92 -16.56 -3.96
CA LEU A 242 6.92 -15.92 -4.81
C LEU A 242 7.65 -14.78 -4.11
N ILE A 243 6.92 -13.92 -3.39
CA ILE A 243 7.50 -12.83 -2.60
C ILE A 243 8.35 -13.39 -1.46
N HIS A 244 7.96 -14.54 -0.89
CA HIS A 244 8.76 -15.18 0.13
C HIS A 244 10.05 -15.81 -0.39
N ASP A 245 9.98 -16.50 -1.52
CA ASP A 245 11.14 -17.06 -2.20
C ASP A 245 12.12 -15.95 -2.64
N GLU A 246 11.61 -14.79 -3.09
CA GLU A 246 12.43 -13.62 -3.39
C GLU A 246 13.18 -13.12 -2.15
N TYR A 247 12.47 -12.94 -1.03
CA TYR A 247 13.11 -12.56 0.24
C TYR A 247 14.22 -13.54 0.64
N VAL A 248 13.92 -14.85 0.63
CA VAL A 248 14.87 -15.89 1.04
C VAL A 248 16.08 -15.91 0.12
N THR A 249 15.87 -15.70 -1.18
CA THR A 249 16.95 -15.59 -2.17
C THR A 249 17.83 -14.39 -1.88
N LEU A 250 17.23 -13.20 -1.68
CA LEU A 250 17.98 -11.99 -1.37
C LEU A 250 18.75 -12.12 -0.05
N TYR A 251 18.14 -12.76 0.97
CA TYR A 251 18.81 -13.03 2.23
C TYR A 251 20.05 -13.90 2.03
N LYS A 252 19.94 -15.00 1.28
CA LYS A 252 21.06 -15.91 0.98
C LYS A 252 22.17 -15.26 0.17
N GLU A 253 21.83 -14.28 -0.66
CA GLU A 253 22.76 -13.52 -1.49
C GLU A 253 23.36 -12.30 -0.77
N ALA A 254 22.94 -12.03 0.47
CA ALA A 254 23.50 -10.94 1.25
C ALA A 254 24.99 -11.18 1.49
N TYR A 255 25.76 -10.11 1.35
CA TYR A 255 27.23 -10.16 1.41
C TYR A 255 27.77 -9.56 2.71
N LEU A 256 26.97 -8.75 3.40
CA LEU A 256 27.30 -8.18 4.70
C LEU A 256 26.14 -8.36 5.67
N GLU A 257 26.48 -8.43 6.95
CA GLU A 257 25.57 -8.43 8.09
C GLU A 257 25.99 -7.36 9.09
N LEU A 258 25.03 -6.70 9.73
CA LEU A 258 25.29 -5.70 10.75
C LEU A 258 25.71 -6.38 12.06
N ASP A 259 26.90 -6.06 12.56
CA ASP A 259 27.34 -6.45 13.89
C ASP A 259 26.77 -5.45 14.91
N TRP A 260 25.82 -5.91 15.73
CA TRP A 260 25.09 -5.04 16.66
C TRP A 260 25.95 -4.39 17.75
N ASP A 261 27.07 -5.02 18.11
CA ASP A 261 27.94 -4.53 19.16
C ASP A 261 28.84 -3.43 18.56
N LYS A 262 29.44 -3.69 17.39
CA LYS A 262 30.16 -2.65 16.62
C LYS A 262 29.23 -1.50 16.21
N PHE A 263 27.99 -1.80 15.86
CA PHE A 263 27.00 -0.78 15.51
C PHE A 263 26.70 0.15 16.68
N GLY A 264 26.62 -0.36 17.91
CA GLY A 264 26.43 0.47 19.10
C GLY A 264 27.54 1.52 19.27
N GLU A 265 28.79 1.12 19.05
CA GLU A 265 29.95 2.02 19.08
C GLU A 265 29.92 3.01 17.92
N ALA A 266 29.67 2.52 16.70
CA ALA A 266 29.55 3.31 15.49
C ALA A 266 28.46 4.39 15.62
N TYR A 267 27.28 4.04 16.13
CA TYR A 267 26.18 4.96 16.35
C TYR A 267 26.55 6.08 17.33
N ASN A 268 27.17 5.73 18.47
CA ASN A 268 27.62 6.73 19.44
C ASN A 268 28.69 7.66 18.86
N LYS A 269 29.60 7.12 18.05
CA LYS A 269 30.62 7.90 17.34
C LYS A 269 30.00 8.89 16.35
N ILE A 270 28.97 8.45 15.61
CA ILE A 270 28.26 9.29 14.63
C ILE A 270 27.42 10.37 15.32
N VAL A 271 26.70 10.04 16.39
CA VAL A 271 25.81 11.01 17.06
C VAL A 271 26.60 12.07 17.83
N ASN A 272 27.74 11.70 18.42
CA ASN A 272 28.59 12.63 19.19
C ASN A 272 29.65 13.33 18.33
N GLY A 273 29.81 12.92 17.07
CA GLY A 273 30.76 13.50 16.13
C GLY A 273 30.07 14.39 15.09
N ASP A 274 30.70 15.51 14.75
CA ASP A 274 30.27 16.30 13.58
C ASP A 274 30.80 15.63 12.31
N MET A 275 30.05 14.65 11.80
CA MET A 275 30.43 13.84 10.64
C MET A 275 29.61 14.18 9.40
N ARG A 276 30.31 14.28 8.27
CA ARG A 276 29.71 14.31 6.94
C ARG A 276 29.12 12.95 6.60
N GLU A 277 28.18 12.94 5.66
CA GLU A 277 27.47 11.72 5.26
C GLU A 277 28.38 10.59 4.76
N ALA A 278 29.40 10.93 3.95
CA ALA A 278 30.40 9.96 3.52
C ALA A 278 31.17 9.33 4.70
N GLU A 279 31.47 10.10 5.75
CA GLU A 279 32.16 9.60 6.95
C GLU A 279 31.24 8.69 7.76
N LYS A 280 29.96 9.07 7.91
CA LYS A 280 28.95 8.23 8.56
C LYS A 280 28.78 6.89 7.83
N ILE A 281 28.79 6.90 6.49
CA ILE A 281 28.73 5.69 5.65
C ILE A 281 29.89 4.76 5.97
N GLU A 282 31.13 5.27 5.96
CA GLU A 282 32.31 4.44 6.25
C GLU A 282 32.30 3.88 7.67
N VAL A 283 31.83 4.66 8.65
CA VAL A 283 31.68 4.20 10.04
C VAL A 283 30.62 3.09 10.15
N LEU A 284 29.46 3.23 9.49
CA LEU A 284 28.42 2.19 9.48
C LEU A 284 28.90 0.93 8.75
N LYS A 285 29.59 1.08 7.62
CA LYS A 285 30.17 -0.03 6.86
C LYS A 285 31.21 -0.79 7.69
N GLY A 286 32.02 -0.09 8.51
CA GLY A 286 32.95 -0.69 9.45
C GLY A 286 32.28 -1.47 10.60
N ALA A 287 31.00 -1.23 10.86
CA ALA A 287 30.19 -2.01 11.79
C ALA A 287 29.55 -3.26 11.14
N CYS A 288 29.86 -3.55 9.88
CA CYS A 288 29.37 -4.74 9.21
C CYS A 288 30.45 -5.84 9.19
N VAL A 289 30.01 -7.10 9.11
CA VAL A 289 30.84 -8.29 8.93
C VAL A 289 30.37 -9.07 7.71
N GLU A 290 31.20 -9.97 7.17
CA GLU A 290 30.76 -10.85 6.09
C GLU A 290 29.59 -11.72 6.54
N HIS A 291 28.51 -11.70 5.77
CA HIS A 291 27.35 -12.54 6.07
C HIS A 291 27.71 -14.01 5.79
N THR A 292 27.68 -14.83 6.83
CA THR A 292 27.87 -16.28 6.69
C THR A 292 26.51 -16.93 6.73
N ASN A 293 26.11 -17.55 5.62
CA ASN A 293 24.83 -18.27 5.51
C ASN A 293 24.75 -19.35 6.61
N ILE A 294 23.98 -19.08 7.65
CA ILE A 294 23.53 -20.10 8.61
C ILE A 294 22.21 -20.61 8.05
N ASN A 295 22.15 -21.91 7.78
CA ASN A 295 21.15 -22.59 6.94
C ASN A 295 19.70 -22.60 7.46
N ASP A 296 19.31 -21.74 8.41
CA ASP A 296 18.01 -21.83 9.08
C ASP A 296 17.25 -20.48 9.09
N LEU A 297 16.48 -20.24 8.01
CA LEU A 297 15.39 -19.25 7.95
C LEU A 297 14.09 -19.94 7.51
#